data_AF-A0A7S0QM59-F1
#
_entry.id   AF-A0A7S0QM59-F1
#
_cell.length_a   1.000
_cell.length_b   1.000
_cell.length_c   1.000
_cell.angle_alpha   90.00
_cell.angle_beta   90.00
_cell.angle_gamma   90.00
#
_symmetry.space_group_name_H-M   'P 1'
#
loop_
_entity.id
_entity.type
_entity.pdbx_description
1 polymer ?
#
loop_
_entity_poly.entity_id
_entity_poly.type
_entity_poly.pdbx_seq_one_letter_code
_entity_poly.pdbx_strand_id
1 'polypeptide(L)'
;DTCYWFEISYLTAAKAALRCGAPLTSFLFLERLSFEKGFSSSSNRTSLLNKRGEVEELMMKVYQSIDEPDGNAAFDKGFDLASVAFANERDEEWWRALGVFDVGIINHQDFNHDVLMDARFFKALNNSGLTYLSSMVASRSDAFGTVNPDMSFEALWRGEGWGPN
;
A
#
# COMPACT_ATOMS: atom_id res chain seq x y z
N ASP A 1 -28.04 9.75 25.56
CA ASP A 1 -28.99 9.27 24.53
C ASP A 1 -29.02 10.14 23.27
N THR A 2 -27.89 10.36 22.61
CA THR A 2 -27.82 11.01 21.28
C THR A 2 -27.54 10.02 20.16
N CYS A 3 -27.70 8.72 20.40
CA CYS A 3 -27.12 7.67 19.56
C CYS A 3 -28.10 6.97 18.62
N TYR A 4 -29.37 7.40 18.59
CA TYR A 4 -30.44 6.79 17.78
C TYR A 4 -31.20 7.81 16.93
N TRP A 5 -30.53 8.83 16.40
CA TRP A 5 -31.19 9.78 15.49
C TRP A 5 -31.67 9.10 14.20
N PHE A 6 -30.94 8.08 13.73
CA PHE A 6 -31.29 7.29 12.56
C PHE A 6 -30.84 5.83 12.73
N GLU A 7 -31.68 4.88 12.30
CA GLU A 7 -31.33 3.46 12.19
C GLU A 7 -30.50 3.23 10.91
N ILE A 8 -29.23 3.62 10.95
CA ILE A 8 -28.31 3.46 9.82
C ILE A 8 -27.39 2.27 10.09
N SER A 9 -27.24 1.39 9.10
CA SER A 9 -26.14 0.41 9.10
C SER A 9 -24.81 1.15 8.96
N TYR A 10 -24.08 1.31 10.08
CA TYR A 10 -22.78 2.00 10.10
C TYR A 10 -21.74 1.37 9.16
N LEU A 11 -21.83 0.05 8.90
CA LEU A 11 -20.99 -0.63 7.93
C LEU A 11 -21.22 -0.11 6.50
N THR A 12 -22.50 0.05 6.12
CA THR A 12 -22.88 0.55 4.79
C THR A 12 -22.50 2.02 4.64
N ALA A 13 -22.70 2.81 5.69
CA ALA A 13 -22.29 4.22 5.72
C ALA A 13 -20.77 4.38 5.58
N ALA A 14 -19.98 3.55 6.27
CA ALA A 14 -18.52 3.56 6.15
C ALA A 14 -18.06 3.23 4.72
N LYS A 15 -18.63 2.19 4.10
CA LYS A 15 -18.33 1.84 2.70
C LYS A 15 -18.67 2.97 1.72
N ALA A 16 -19.80 3.64 1.92
CA ALA A 16 -20.20 4.77 1.09
C ALA A 16 -19.25 5.95 1.28
N ALA A 17 -18.90 6.29 2.52
CA ALA A 17 -17.95 7.35 2.85
C ALA A 17 -16.57 7.12 2.23
N LEU A 18 -16.06 5.89 2.28
CA LEU A 18 -14.78 5.53 1.65
C LEU A 18 -14.83 5.71 0.13
N ARG A 19 -15.93 5.32 -0.52
CA ARG A 19 -16.13 5.52 -1.97
C ARG A 19 -16.23 6.99 -2.37
N CYS A 20 -16.76 7.84 -1.49
CA CYS A 20 -16.85 9.28 -1.69
C CYS A 20 -15.53 10.02 -1.41
N GLY A 21 -14.44 9.33 -1.04
CA GLY A 21 -13.17 9.96 -0.71
C GLY A 21 -13.16 10.67 0.65
N ALA A 22 -14.02 10.25 1.59
CA ALA A 22 -14.09 10.81 2.94
C ALA A 22 -13.61 9.78 3.99
N PRO A 23 -12.31 9.43 4.02
CA PRO A 23 -11.82 8.29 4.79
C PRO A 23 -11.91 8.50 6.31
N LEU A 24 -11.74 9.73 6.80
CA LEU A 24 -11.92 10.07 8.22
C LEU A 24 -13.36 9.85 8.70
N THR A 25 -14.35 10.13 7.84
CA THR A 25 -15.76 9.85 8.18
C THR A 25 -16.07 8.37 8.16
N SER A 26 -15.45 7.63 7.23
CA SER A 26 -15.51 6.16 7.21
C SER A 26 -14.92 5.57 8.48
N PHE A 27 -13.77 6.09 8.93
CA PHE A 27 -13.12 5.70 10.19
C PHE A 27 -14.05 5.91 11.39
N LEU A 28 -14.67 7.09 11.49
CA LEU A 28 -15.59 7.43 12.58
C LEU A 28 -16.79 6.47 12.64
N PHE A 29 -17.37 6.08 11.49
CA PHE A 29 -18.44 5.09 11.45
C PHE A 29 -17.97 3.69 11.87
N LEU A 30 -16.74 3.31 11.53
CA LEU A 30 -16.13 2.04 11.94
C LEU A 30 -15.84 2.00 13.45
N GLU A 31 -15.34 3.08 14.02
CA GLU A 31 -15.12 3.21 15.46
C GLU A 31 -16.45 3.09 16.22
N ARG A 32 -17.48 3.78 15.73
CA ARG A 32 -18.83 3.70 16.30
C ARG A 32 -19.40 2.28 16.26
N LEU A 33 -19.24 1.58 15.14
CA LEU A 33 -19.66 0.19 14.98
C LEU A 33 -18.90 -0.74 15.93
N SER A 34 -17.60 -0.51 16.11
CA SER A 34 -16.76 -1.29 17.04
C SER A 34 -17.19 -1.09 18.49
N PHE A 35 -17.54 0.15 18.85
CA PHE A 35 -18.08 0.49 20.16
C PHE A 35 -19.44 -0.18 20.42
N GLU A 36 -20.35 -0.17 19.44
CA GLU A 36 -21.68 -0.78 19.57
C GLU A 36 -21.62 -2.31 19.67
N LYS A 37 -20.74 -2.96 18.90
CA LYS A 37 -20.56 -4.41 18.91
C LYS A 37 -19.68 -4.92 20.06
N GLY A 38 -19.12 -4.03 20.88
CA GLY A 38 -18.21 -4.41 21.95
C GLY A 38 -16.91 -5.06 21.44
N PHE A 39 -16.49 -4.78 20.21
CA PHE A 39 -15.19 -5.20 19.71
C PHE A 39 -14.11 -4.40 20.45
N SER A 40 -13.71 -4.90 21.62
CA SER A 40 -12.54 -4.40 22.31
C SER A 40 -11.32 -4.69 21.43
N SER A 41 -10.61 -3.62 21.05
CA SER A 41 -9.43 -3.59 20.17
C SER A 41 -8.26 -4.49 20.63
N SER A 42 -8.42 -5.24 21.73
CA SER A 42 -7.42 -6.12 22.33
C SER A 42 -7.57 -7.61 22.00
N SER A 43 -8.67 -8.08 21.39
CA SER A 43 -8.97 -9.53 21.36
C SER A 43 -8.42 -10.33 20.17
N ASN A 44 -7.88 -9.70 19.11
CA ASN A 44 -7.56 -10.42 17.87
C ASN A 44 -6.07 -10.42 17.48
N ARG A 45 -5.15 -10.38 18.45
CA ARG A 45 -3.71 -10.57 18.17
C ARG A 45 -3.32 -12.01 17.78
N THR A 46 -4.29 -12.92 17.59
CA THR A 46 -4.01 -14.36 17.48
C THR A 46 -4.79 -15.13 16.40
N SER A 47 -5.63 -14.49 15.58
CA SER A 47 -6.33 -15.21 14.49
C SER A 47 -5.55 -15.18 13.18
N LEU A 48 -4.32 -15.70 13.21
CA LEU A 48 -3.35 -15.78 12.10
C LEU A 48 -3.80 -16.60 10.87
N LEU A 49 -5.01 -17.19 10.87
CA LEU A 49 -5.45 -18.12 9.82
C LEU A 49 -6.94 -18.03 9.46
N ASN A 50 -7.73 -17.18 10.12
CA ASN A 50 -9.16 -17.08 9.83
C ASN A 50 -9.45 -15.79 9.06
N LYS A 51 -10.11 -15.94 7.90
CA LYS A 51 -10.63 -14.87 7.03
C LYS A 51 -10.81 -13.55 7.79
N ARG A 52 -10.00 -12.54 7.42
CA ARG A 52 -10.16 -11.17 7.92
C ARG A 52 -11.63 -10.77 7.84
N GLY A 53 -12.15 -10.24 8.93
CA GLY A 53 -13.54 -9.77 8.95
C GLY A 53 -13.71 -8.63 7.96
N GLU A 54 -14.90 -8.51 7.37
CA GLU A 54 -15.24 -7.41 6.44
C GLU A 54 -14.97 -6.02 7.04
N VAL A 55 -15.09 -5.88 8.37
CA VAL A 55 -14.78 -4.67 9.12
C VAL A 55 -13.27 -4.39 9.14
N GLU A 56 -12.46 -5.42 9.32
CA GLU A 56 -10.99 -5.34 9.38
C GLU A 56 -10.41 -4.98 8.01
N GLU A 57 -10.94 -5.57 6.94
CA GLU A 57 -10.57 -5.22 5.57
C GLU A 57 -10.94 -3.77 5.23
N LEU A 58 -12.13 -3.31 5.64
CA LEU A 58 -12.54 -1.92 5.46
C LEU A 58 -11.62 -0.97 6.22
N MET A 59 -11.29 -1.31 7.47
CA MET A 59 -10.42 -0.52 8.32
C MET A 59 -9.02 -0.38 7.72
N MET A 60 -8.45 -1.48 7.20
CA MET A 60 -7.17 -1.43 6.48
C MET A 60 -7.23 -0.49 5.27
N LYS A 61 -8.31 -0.53 4.47
CA LYS A 61 -8.46 0.39 3.32
C LYS A 61 -8.57 1.85 3.75
N VAL A 62 -9.23 2.11 4.88
CA VAL A 62 -9.33 3.45 5.46
C VAL A 62 -7.96 3.95 5.89
N TYR A 63 -7.18 3.16 6.63
CA TYR A 63 -5.82 3.56 7.03
C TYR A 63 -4.87 3.71 5.83
N GLN A 64 -5.01 2.89 4.79
CA GLN A 64 -4.27 3.07 3.53
C GLN A 64 -4.62 4.39 2.85
N SER A 65 -5.89 4.80 2.90
CA SER A 65 -6.33 6.07 2.29
C SER A 65 -5.99 7.32 3.11
N ILE A 66 -5.72 7.18 4.41
CA ILE A 66 -5.32 8.29 5.30
C ILE A 66 -3.79 8.44 5.33
N ASP A 67 -3.06 7.44 4.82
CA ASP A 67 -1.59 7.37 4.88
C ASP A 67 -1.05 7.44 6.32
N GLU A 68 -1.76 6.80 7.25
CA GLU A 68 -1.36 6.78 8.66
C GLU A 68 -0.32 5.66 8.91
N PRO A 69 0.89 6.00 9.39
CA PRO A 69 1.98 5.02 9.52
C PRO A 69 1.70 3.98 10.61
N ASP A 70 1.17 4.41 11.76
CA ASP A 70 0.98 3.55 12.93
C ASP A 70 -0.23 2.63 12.79
N GLY A 71 -1.35 3.15 12.29
CA GLY A 71 -2.58 2.39 12.09
C GLY A 71 -2.40 1.20 11.15
N ASN A 72 -1.61 1.37 10.08
CA ASN A 72 -1.32 0.31 9.13
C ASN A 72 -0.30 -0.72 9.66
N ALA A 73 0.57 -0.37 10.61
CA ALA A 73 1.52 -1.31 11.21
C ALA A 73 0.83 -2.31 12.16
N ALA A 74 -0.33 -1.92 12.70
CA ALA A 74 -1.12 -2.75 13.60
C ALA A 74 -1.87 -3.90 12.91
N PHE A 75 -2.08 -3.86 11.59
CA PHE A 75 -2.69 -4.96 10.85
C PHE A 75 -1.62 -5.97 10.48
N ASP A 76 -1.73 -7.18 11.05
CA ASP A 76 -0.77 -8.28 10.91
C ASP A 76 -0.24 -8.40 9.47
N LYS A 77 1.08 -8.28 9.32
CA LYS A 77 1.79 -8.55 8.07
C LYS A 77 1.52 -10.02 7.73
N GLY A 78 0.93 -10.29 6.57
CA GLY A 78 0.91 -11.65 6.05
C GLY A 78 2.35 -12.17 5.96
N PHE A 79 2.54 -13.50 5.96
CA PHE A 79 3.85 -14.11 5.71
C PHE A 79 4.17 -14.23 4.21
N ASP A 80 3.39 -13.56 3.36
CA ASP A 80 3.58 -13.60 1.91
C ASP A 80 4.65 -12.60 1.47
N LEU A 81 5.45 -12.98 0.48
CA LEU A 81 6.57 -12.18 -0.02
C LEU A 81 6.10 -10.82 -0.54
N ALA A 82 4.93 -10.78 -1.20
CA ALA A 82 4.31 -9.54 -1.67
C ALA A 82 3.91 -8.61 -0.51
N SER A 83 3.39 -9.17 0.58
CA SER A 83 3.02 -8.39 1.76
C SER A 83 4.24 -7.82 2.50
N VAL A 84 5.35 -8.56 2.52
CA VAL A 84 6.63 -8.08 3.06
C VAL A 84 7.21 -6.98 2.17
N ALA A 85 7.16 -7.13 0.84
CA ALA A 85 7.60 -6.10 -0.10
C ALA A 85 6.82 -4.78 0.10
N PHE A 86 5.49 -4.88 0.19
CA PHE A 86 4.62 -3.72 0.37
C PHE A 86 4.84 -3.04 1.72
N ALA A 87 5.08 -3.82 2.78
CA ALA A 87 5.43 -3.26 4.08
C ALA A 87 6.77 -2.50 4.04
N ASN A 88 7.78 -3.04 3.36
CA ASN A 88 9.09 -2.37 3.24
C ASN A 88 9.02 -1.11 2.36
N GLU A 89 8.21 -1.12 1.28
CA GLU A 89 7.96 0.08 0.45
C GLU A 89 7.30 1.19 1.27
N ARG A 90 6.33 0.84 2.11
CA ARG A 90 5.63 1.79 2.99
C ARG A 90 6.54 2.34 4.08
N ASP A 91 7.34 1.48 4.72
CA ASP A 91 8.24 1.86 5.81
C ASP A 91 9.50 2.62 5.28
N GLU A 92 9.54 2.96 3.98
CA GLU A 92 10.66 3.63 3.28
C GLU A 92 12.00 2.87 3.37
N GLU A 93 11.95 1.58 3.67
CA GLU A 93 13.13 0.71 3.74
C GLU A 93 13.43 0.14 2.34
N TRP A 94 13.80 1.04 1.43
CA TRP A 94 13.92 0.76 -0.01
C TRP A 94 14.92 -0.35 -0.35
N TRP A 95 16.01 -0.47 0.39
CA TRP A 95 17.01 -1.52 0.18
C TRP A 95 16.47 -2.92 0.54
N ARG A 96 15.60 -3.02 1.57
CA ARG A 96 14.91 -4.27 1.91
C ARG A 96 13.84 -4.59 0.88
N ALA A 97 13.07 -3.59 0.45
CA ALA A 97 12.08 -3.74 -0.61
C ALA A 97 12.73 -4.24 -1.90
N LEU A 98 13.87 -3.64 -2.29
CA LEU A 98 14.63 -4.04 -3.48
C LEU A 98 15.10 -5.49 -3.39
N GLY A 99 15.63 -5.92 -2.25
CA GLY A 99 16.04 -7.32 -2.05
C GLY A 99 14.87 -8.31 -2.14
N VAL A 100 13.69 -7.92 -1.65
CA VAL A 100 12.48 -8.74 -1.76
C VAL A 100 11.98 -8.81 -3.21
N PHE A 101 12.01 -7.68 -3.94
CA PHE A 101 11.66 -7.66 -5.36
C PHE A 101 12.63 -8.50 -6.21
N ASP A 102 13.93 -8.43 -5.93
CA ASP A 102 14.95 -9.25 -6.61
C ASP A 102 14.67 -10.75 -6.43
N VAL A 103 14.40 -11.18 -5.19
CA VAL A 103 14.00 -12.57 -4.89
C VAL A 103 12.70 -12.96 -5.62
N GLY A 104 11.72 -12.04 -5.71
CA GLY A 104 10.48 -12.24 -6.44
C GLY A 104 10.69 -12.45 -7.95
N ILE A 105 11.58 -11.65 -8.56
CA ILE A 105 11.95 -11.76 -9.98
C ILE A 105 12.68 -13.08 -10.25
N ILE A 106 13.65 -13.44 -9.42
CA ILE A 106 14.48 -14.66 -9.59
C ILE A 106 13.64 -15.92 -9.45
N ASN A 107 12.74 -15.97 -8.47
CA ASN A 107 12.01 -17.19 -8.15
C ASN A 107 10.80 -17.46 -9.06
N HIS A 108 10.47 -16.55 -9.99
CA HIS A 108 9.24 -16.62 -10.82
C HIS A 108 8.00 -17.00 -10.00
N GLN A 109 7.95 -16.64 -8.70
CA GLN A 109 6.74 -16.78 -7.92
C GLN A 109 5.69 -15.86 -8.54
N ASP A 110 4.40 -16.19 -8.36
CA ASP A 110 3.19 -15.57 -8.94
C ASP A 110 3.00 -14.06 -8.69
N PHE A 111 4.07 -13.28 -8.53
CA PHE A 111 4.14 -12.02 -9.23
C PHE A 111 4.00 -12.33 -10.72
N ASN A 112 2.76 -12.37 -11.22
CA ASN A 112 2.51 -12.03 -12.61
C ASN A 112 3.45 -10.87 -12.94
N HIS A 113 4.19 -10.96 -14.05
CA HIS A 113 5.00 -9.89 -14.61
C HIS A 113 4.07 -8.71 -15.00
N ASP A 114 3.40 -8.17 -13.99
CA ASP A 114 2.56 -7.02 -14.06
C ASP A 114 3.52 -5.87 -14.12
N VAL A 115 3.30 -5.01 -15.10
CA VAL A 115 4.03 -3.76 -15.31
C VAL A 115 4.11 -2.92 -14.02
N LEU A 116 3.17 -3.14 -13.08
CA LEU A 116 3.15 -2.56 -11.74
C LEU A 116 4.31 -3.02 -10.84
N MET A 117 4.71 -4.30 -10.88
CA MET A 117 5.84 -4.82 -10.10
C MET A 117 7.15 -4.27 -10.62
N ASP A 118 7.31 -4.23 -11.93
CA ASP A 118 8.50 -3.65 -12.54
C ASP A 118 8.59 -2.13 -12.21
N ALA A 119 7.47 -1.42 -12.18
CA ALA A 119 7.42 -0.01 -11.75
C ALA A 119 7.77 0.18 -10.27
N ARG A 120 7.37 -0.75 -9.39
CA ARG A 120 7.72 -0.72 -7.96
C ARG A 120 9.18 -1.05 -7.71
N PHE A 121 9.74 -2.02 -8.45
CA PHE A 121 11.17 -2.29 -8.45
C PHE A 121 11.96 -1.05 -8.86
N PHE A 122 11.53 -0.39 -9.93
CA PHE A 122 12.14 0.87 -10.38
C PHE A 122 12.05 1.98 -9.31
N LYS A 123 10.90 2.13 -8.65
CA LYS A 123 10.72 3.06 -7.53
C LYS A 123 11.70 2.78 -6.39
N ALA A 124 11.83 1.52 -5.99
CA ALA A 124 12.76 1.12 -4.94
C ALA A 124 14.22 1.38 -5.34
N LEU A 125 14.57 1.12 -6.60
CA LEU A 125 15.90 1.41 -7.15
C LEU A 125 16.21 2.91 -7.10
N ASN A 126 15.28 3.77 -7.54
CA ASN A 126 15.45 5.23 -7.53
C ASN A 126 15.63 5.75 -6.09
N ASN A 127 14.77 5.30 -5.16
CA ASN A 127 14.81 5.75 -3.77
C ASN A 127 15.98 5.17 -2.96
N SER A 128 16.60 4.08 -3.42
CA SER A 128 17.82 3.52 -2.80
C SER A 128 19.09 4.34 -3.08
N GLY A 129 19.01 5.36 -3.94
CA GLY A 129 20.15 6.21 -4.31
C GLY A 129 20.99 5.69 -5.48
N LEU A 130 20.54 4.65 -6.17
CA LEU A 130 21.21 4.06 -7.34
C LEU A 130 20.85 4.83 -8.63
N THR A 131 21.16 6.13 -8.66
CA THR A 131 20.73 7.06 -9.71
C THR A 131 21.19 6.66 -11.11
N TYR A 132 22.44 6.23 -11.26
CA TYR A 132 22.99 5.79 -12.55
C TYR A 132 22.25 4.56 -13.10
N LEU A 133 22.05 3.53 -12.26
CA LEU A 133 21.33 2.31 -12.66
C LEU A 133 19.86 2.63 -12.99
N SER A 134 19.23 3.52 -12.22
CA SER A 134 17.87 3.97 -12.48
C SER A 134 17.77 4.69 -13.84
N SER A 135 18.69 5.60 -14.17
CA SER A 135 18.71 6.26 -15.48
C SER A 135 18.93 5.28 -16.65
N MET A 136 19.78 4.25 -16.45
CA MET A 136 20.04 3.21 -17.45
C MET A 136 18.80 2.32 -17.68
N VAL A 137 18.07 1.99 -16.62
CA VAL A 137 16.83 1.21 -16.72
C VAL A 137 15.73 2.04 -17.37
N ALA A 138 15.60 3.32 -17.01
CA ALA A 138 14.63 4.24 -17.57
C ALA A 138 14.81 4.46 -19.07
N SER A 139 16.06 4.62 -19.52
CA SER A 139 16.39 4.80 -20.95
C SER A 139 16.23 3.52 -21.79
N ARG A 140 16.24 2.34 -21.16
CA ARG A 140 16.18 1.05 -21.86
C ARG A 140 14.76 0.50 -22.01
N SER A 141 13.83 0.96 -21.19
CA SER A 141 12.47 0.43 -21.15
C SER A 141 11.45 1.54 -21.40
N ASP A 142 11.04 1.63 -22.66
CA ASP A 142 9.91 2.47 -23.10
C ASP A 142 8.61 2.10 -22.37
N ALA A 143 8.51 0.87 -21.85
CA ALA A 143 7.38 0.39 -21.07
C ALA A 143 7.27 1.00 -19.67
N PHE A 144 8.34 1.54 -19.08
CA PHE A 144 8.26 2.23 -17.78
C PHE A 144 7.70 3.64 -17.90
N GLY A 145 8.09 4.36 -18.95
CA GLY A 145 7.61 5.71 -19.21
C GLY A 145 6.09 5.79 -19.41
N THR A 146 5.45 4.70 -19.85
CA THR A 146 3.99 4.65 -20.02
C THR A 146 3.23 4.44 -18.71
N VAL A 147 3.88 3.86 -17.69
CA VAL A 147 3.22 3.51 -16.41
C VAL A 147 3.48 4.53 -15.33
N ASN A 148 4.67 5.14 -15.30
CA ASN A 148 4.96 6.21 -14.35
C ASN A 148 5.99 7.22 -14.92
N PRO A 149 5.54 8.17 -15.76
CA PRO A 149 6.42 9.11 -16.45
C PRO A 149 7.15 10.07 -15.50
N ASP A 150 6.59 10.35 -14.33
CA ASP A 150 7.21 11.25 -13.36
C ASP A 150 8.49 10.63 -12.77
N MET A 151 8.48 9.33 -12.51
CA MET A 151 9.66 8.63 -11.96
C MET A 151 10.77 8.47 -13.00
N SER A 152 10.44 8.24 -14.27
CA SER A 152 11.45 8.18 -15.33
C SER A 152 12.09 9.55 -15.56
N PHE A 153 11.30 10.62 -15.53
CA PHE A 153 11.81 11.99 -15.57
C PHE A 153 12.72 12.30 -14.37
N GLU A 154 12.31 11.93 -13.16
CA GLU A 154 13.12 12.13 -11.95
C GLU A 154 14.47 11.39 -12.03
N ALA A 155 14.46 10.15 -12.50
CA ALA A 155 15.69 9.36 -12.66
C ALA A 155 16.65 9.96 -13.70
N LEU A 156 16.13 10.44 -14.83
CA LEU A 156 16.93 11.12 -15.86
C LEU A 156 17.48 12.46 -15.37
N TRP A 157 16.65 13.26 -14.69
CA TRP A 157 17.07 14.52 -14.07
C TRP A 157 18.20 14.30 -13.05
N ARG A 158 18.04 13.32 -12.15
CA ARG A 158 19.05 12.97 -11.14
C ARG A 158 20.32 12.37 -11.75
N GLY A 159 20.21 11.71 -12.90
CA GLY A 159 21.33 11.11 -13.63
C GLY A 159 22.04 12.06 -14.60
N GLU A 160 21.69 13.36 -14.62
CA GLU A 160 22.20 14.35 -15.57
C GLU A 160 21.94 14.00 -17.04
N GLY A 161 20.90 13.21 -17.31
CA GLY A 161 20.42 12.83 -18.63
C GLY A 161 19.63 13.95 -19.29
N TRP A 162 20.31 15.01 -19.71
CA TRP A 162 19.70 16.19 -20.37
C TRP A 162 19.57 16.06 -21.90
N GLY A 163 19.95 14.90 -22.45
CA GLY A 163 19.95 14.66 -23.89
C GLY A 163 18.54 14.39 -24.44
N PRO A 164 18.27 14.75 -25.70
CA PRO A 164 17.07 14.25 -26.38
C PRO A 164 17.21 12.74 -26.57
N ASN A 165 16.15 11.99 -26.27
CA ASN A 165 16.02 10.57 -26.64
C ASN A 165 16.16 10.38 -28.15
#